data_AF-A0A972YY76-F1
#
_entry.id   AF-A0A972YY76-F1
#
_cell.length_a   1.000
_cell.length_b   1.000
_cell.length_c   1.000
_cell.angle_alpha   90.00
_cell.angle_beta   90.00
_cell.angle_gamma   90.00
#
_symmetry.space_group_name_H-M   'P 1'
#
loop_
_entity.id
_entity.type
_entity.pdbx_description
1 polymer ?
#
loop_
_entity_poly.entity_id
_entity_poly.type
_entity_poly.pdbx_seq_one_letter_code
_entity_poly.pdbx_strand_id
1 'polypeptide(L)'
;MLSFSENQHPGPSFIVIYIATWLAWHNQLFSHFINTQGDFFTKVSAALSAIEDNQYIVVLLLTGLIFIVRLGANYLSFKSKELLNSADDDFVNVRDDQKFAKNTDIANLMATLTKTQQQLAETRAREKKAVTDKNDAIKKLLSVQHELDEARADIDMLNQSKAS
;
A
#
# COMPACT_ATOMS: atom_id res chain seq x y z
N MET A 1 21.69 18.41 -8.17
CA MET A 1 20.83 19.32 -8.97
C MET A 1 19.56 19.54 -8.16
N LEU A 2 19.40 20.70 -7.51
CA LEU A 2 18.19 21.01 -6.73
C LEU A 2 17.04 21.21 -7.73
N SER A 3 16.19 20.19 -7.87
CA SER A 3 14.97 20.28 -8.67
C SER A 3 13.94 21.12 -7.90
N PHE A 4 13.95 22.43 -8.14
CA PHE A 4 12.86 23.30 -7.71
C PHE A 4 11.63 22.98 -8.55
N SER A 5 10.64 22.34 -7.91
CA SER A 5 9.29 22.18 -8.47
C SER A 5 8.74 23.58 -8.81
N GLU A 6 8.41 23.75 -10.09
CA GLU A 6 7.97 24.97 -10.78
C GLU A 6 6.67 25.58 -10.22
N ASN A 7 6.07 24.98 -9.20
CA ASN A 7 4.77 25.38 -8.64
C ASN A 7 4.83 25.99 -7.24
N GLN A 8 6.01 26.39 -6.76
CA GLN A 8 6.09 27.25 -5.56
C GLN A 8 5.81 28.70 -5.97
N HIS A 9 4.64 29.23 -5.58
CA HIS A 9 4.39 30.67 -5.60
C HIS A 9 5.64 31.39 -5.06
N PRO A 10 6.28 32.28 -5.84
CA PRO A 10 7.52 32.92 -5.41
C PRO A 10 7.18 33.79 -4.19
N GLY A 11 7.44 33.27 -2.99
CA GLY A 11 7.22 34.06 -1.80
C GLY A 11 8.14 35.29 -1.82
N PRO A 12 7.81 36.36 -1.08
CA PRO A 12 8.36 37.70 -1.27
C PRO A 12 9.88 37.70 -1.41
N SER A 13 10.42 38.36 -2.44
CA SER A 13 11.87 38.38 -2.65
C SER A 13 12.60 38.97 -1.44
N PHE A 14 13.90 38.66 -1.30
CA PHE A 14 14.74 39.24 -0.25
C PHE A 14 14.60 40.76 -0.17
N ILE A 15 14.47 41.41 -1.33
CA ILE A 15 14.26 42.85 -1.48
C ILE A 15 12.95 43.31 -0.81
N VAL A 16 11.85 42.56 -0.99
CA VAL A 16 10.55 42.90 -0.37
C VAL A 16 10.63 42.75 1.15
N ILE A 17 11.26 41.68 1.63
CA ILE A 17 11.48 41.47 3.08
C ILE A 17 12.33 42.61 3.64
N TYR A 18 13.40 42.99 2.94
CA TYR A 18 14.25 44.09 3.32
C TYR A 18 13.50 45.42 3.42
N ILE A 19 12.72 45.77 2.40
CA ILE A 19 11.92 46.99 2.39
C ILE A 19 10.89 46.97 3.53
N ALA A 20 10.22 45.85 3.76
CA ALA A 20 9.24 45.73 4.82
C ALA A 20 9.87 45.86 6.21
N THR A 21 11.00 45.19 6.45
CA THR A 21 11.73 45.30 7.72
C THR A 21 12.30 46.71 7.92
N TRP A 22 12.79 47.35 6.85
CA TRP A 22 13.27 48.73 6.90
C TRP A 22 12.13 49.71 7.23
N LEU A 23 10.96 49.57 6.60
CA LEU A 23 9.78 50.38 6.92
C LEU A 23 9.29 50.15 8.35
N ALA A 24 9.30 48.91 8.83
CA ALA A 24 8.93 48.59 10.21
C ALA A 24 9.93 49.16 11.23
N TRP A 25 11.22 49.16 10.90
CA TRP A 25 12.28 49.74 11.72
C TRP A 25 12.18 51.27 11.77
N HIS A 26 11.98 51.91 10.63
CA HIS A 26 11.79 53.36 10.50
C HIS A 26 10.32 53.77 10.61
N ASN A 27 9.58 53.21 11.58
CA ASN A 27 8.16 53.53 11.79
C ASN A 27 7.90 55.04 12.04
N GLN A 28 8.94 55.78 12.45
CA GLN A 28 8.91 57.24 12.56
C GLN A 28 8.56 57.95 11.24
N LEU A 29 8.84 57.34 10.08
CA LEU A 29 8.38 57.82 8.78
C LEU A 29 6.86 58.01 8.76
N PHE A 30 6.10 57.04 9.25
CA PHE A 30 4.65 57.08 9.22
C PHE A 30 4.10 58.13 10.20
N SER A 31 4.69 58.24 11.39
CA SER A 31 4.27 59.26 12.36
C SER A 31 4.55 60.68 11.86
N HIS A 32 5.72 60.93 11.27
CA HIS A 32 6.04 62.26 10.72
C HIS A 32 5.24 62.56 9.45
N PHE A 33 5.00 61.57 8.59
CA PHE A 33 4.17 61.75 7.41
C PHE A 33 2.72 62.13 7.75
N ILE A 34 2.13 61.53 8.79
CA ILE A 34 0.75 61.81 9.22
C ILE A 34 0.66 63.15 9.96
N ASN A 35 1.64 63.45 10.82
CA ASN A 35 1.59 64.62 11.71
C ASN A 35 2.05 65.93 11.05
N THR A 36 2.74 65.87 9.91
CA THR A 36 3.18 67.07 9.18
C THR A 36 2.05 67.65 8.34
N GLN A 37 1.81 68.96 8.48
CA GLN A 37 0.85 69.71 7.64
C GLN A 37 1.54 70.23 6.37
N GLY A 38 0.84 70.17 5.24
CA GLY A 38 1.36 70.61 3.94
C GLY A 38 1.05 69.64 2.79
N ASP A 39 1.56 69.95 1.61
CA ASP A 39 1.39 69.11 0.41
C ASP A 39 2.15 67.78 0.51
N PHE A 40 1.74 66.80 -0.30
CA PHE A 40 2.30 65.45 -0.31
C PHE A 40 3.84 65.43 -0.34
N PHE A 41 4.46 66.24 -1.21
CA PHE A 41 5.92 66.34 -1.31
C PHE A 41 6.56 66.89 -0.03
N THR A 42 5.94 67.87 0.62
CA THR A 42 6.40 68.44 1.89
C THR A 42 6.35 67.39 3.00
N LYS A 43 5.28 66.58 3.04
CA LYS A 43 5.15 65.47 4.00
C LYS A 43 6.18 64.37 3.80
N VAL A 44 6.43 63.98 2.55
CA VAL A 44 7.46 62.97 2.21
C VAL A 44 8.85 63.47 2.57
N SER A 45 9.18 64.71 2.20
CA SER A 45 10.49 65.32 2.47
C SER A 45 10.75 65.46 3.98
N ALA A 46 9.76 65.92 4.75
CA ALA A 46 9.84 66.05 6.20
C ALA A 46 10.00 64.68 6.89
N ALA A 47 9.25 63.66 6.45
CA ALA A 47 9.36 62.32 6.99
C ALA A 47 10.72 61.67 6.70
N LEU A 48 11.28 61.90 5.51
CA LEU A 48 12.60 61.37 5.13
C LEU A 48 13.74 62.08 5.88
N SER A 49 13.59 63.38 6.14
CA SER A 49 14.57 64.19 6.88
C SER A 49 14.58 63.90 8.39
N ALA A 50 13.50 63.31 8.93
CA ALA A 50 13.40 62.89 10.32
C ALA A 50 14.20 61.59 10.63
N ILE A 51 14.74 60.92 9.60
CA ILE A 51 15.62 59.77 9.79
C ILE A 51 17.03 60.28 10.08
N GLU A 52 17.28 60.65 11.34
CA GLU A 52 18.57 61.21 11.77
C GLU A 52 19.71 60.18 11.74
N ASP A 53 19.42 58.91 12.08
CA ASP A 53 20.40 57.81 12.05
C ASP A 53 19.82 56.57 11.35
N ASN A 54 20.19 56.43 10.07
CA ASN A 54 19.76 55.29 9.28
C ASN A 54 20.69 54.09 9.54
N GLN A 55 20.29 53.21 10.46
CA GLN A 55 21.06 52.02 10.87
C GLN A 55 20.96 50.88 9.83
N TYR A 56 21.43 51.13 8.61
CA TYR A 56 21.35 50.19 7.49
C TYR A 56 21.92 48.80 7.80
N ILE A 57 23.04 48.74 8.53
CA ILE A 57 23.72 47.47 8.87
C ILE A 57 22.84 46.62 9.79
N VAL A 58 22.18 47.22 10.77
CA VAL A 58 21.32 46.50 11.73
C VAL A 58 20.09 45.94 11.02
N VAL A 59 19.46 46.75 10.18
CA VAL A 59 18.31 46.33 9.37
C VAL A 59 18.72 45.21 8.40
N LEU A 60 19.88 45.33 7.75
CA LEU A 60 20.41 44.29 6.87
C LEU A 60 20.65 42.97 7.61
N LEU A 61 21.20 43.00 8.82
CA LEU A 61 21.39 41.79 9.63
C LEU A 61 20.06 41.16 10.06
N LEU A 62 19.08 41.97 10.47
CA LEU A 62 17.74 41.48 10.80
C LEU A 62 17.04 40.84 9.60
N THR A 63 17.15 41.46 8.43
CA THR A 63 16.56 40.93 7.19
C THR A 63 17.22 39.64 6.77
N GLY A 64 18.56 39.54 6.91
CA GLY A 64 19.30 38.30 6.73
C GLY A 64 18.83 37.20 7.68
N LEU A 65 18.59 37.51 8.95
CA LEU A 65 18.10 36.56 9.95
C LEU A 65 16.69 36.05 9.61
N ILE A 66 15.77 36.95 9.25
CA ILE A 66 14.40 36.59 8.80
C ILE A 66 14.47 35.71 7.54
N PHE A 67 15.37 36.05 6.61
CA PHE A 67 15.56 35.27 5.39
C PHE A 67 16.10 33.87 5.67
N ILE A 68 17.06 33.72 6.59
CA ILE A 68 17.59 32.42 7.02
C ILE A 68 16.51 31.57 7.67
N VAL A 69 15.68 32.14 8.56
CA VAL A 69 14.56 31.43 9.19
C VAL A 69 13.58 30.92 8.14
N ARG A 70 13.23 31.76 7.16
CA ARG A 70 12.37 31.35 6.05
C ARG A 70 13.00 30.23 5.22
N LEU A 71 14.29 30.32 4.92
CA LEU A 71 15.01 29.31 4.16
C LEU A 71 15.02 27.97 4.91
N GLY A 72 15.23 28.01 6.23
CA GLY A 72 15.14 26.85 7.12
C GLY A 72 13.75 26.23 7.12
N ALA A 73 12.69 27.03 7.21
CA ALA A 73 11.31 26.54 7.14
C ALA A 73 10.98 25.89 5.77
N ASN A 74 11.48 26.45 4.67
CA ASN A 74 11.29 25.88 3.34
C ASN A 74 12.08 24.57 3.19
N TYR A 75 13.32 24.52 3.68
CA TYR A 75 14.14 23.31 3.71
C TYR A 75 13.48 22.18 4.52
N LEU A 76 12.96 22.51 5.72
CA LEU A 76 12.23 21.55 6.54
C LEU A 76 10.94 21.08 5.84
N SER A 77 10.20 21.98 5.20
CA SER A 77 8.97 21.62 4.49
C SER A 77 9.25 20.70 3.30
N PHE A 78 10.35 20.95 2.58
CA PHE A 78 10.80 20.09 1.49
C PHE A 78 11.20 18.71 2.02
N LYS A 79 12.03 18.65 3.06
CA LYS A 79 12.48 17.39 3.64
C LYS A 79 11.33 16.59 4.25
N SER A 80 10.37 17.25 4.89
CA SER A 80 9.15 16.60 5.39
C SER A 80 8.29 16.02 4.26
N LYS A 81 8.14 16.73 3.14
CA LYS A 81 7.43 16.21 1.96
C LYS A 81 8.17 15.04 1.31
N GLU A 82 9.48 15.12 1.21
CA GLU A 82 10.33 14.04 0.68
C GLU A 82 10.21 12.77 1.54
N LEU A 83 10.27 12.91 2.87
CA LEU A 83 10.08 11.80 3.80
C LEU A 83 8.67 11.20 3.70
N LEU A 84 7.62 12.04 3.61
CA LEU A 84 6.24 11.59 3.43
C LEU A 84 6.03 10.83 2.13
N ASN A 85 6.54 11.33 1.00
CA ASN A 85 6.43 10.64 -0.28
C ASN A 85 7.18 9.31 -0.27
N SER A 86 8.38 9.28 0.31
CA SER A 86 9.15 8.03 0.41
C SER A 86 8.48 6.96 1.27
N ALA A 87 7.76 7.38 2.32
CA ALA A 87 7.01 6.47 3.17
C ALA A 87 5.73 5.94 2.49
N ASP A 88 5.09 6.76 1.66
CA ASP A 88 3.88 6.37 0.93
C ASP A 88 4.21 5.40 -0.23
N ASP A 89 5.30 5.65 -0.96
CA ASP A 89 5.78 4.75 -2.02
C ASP A 89 6.19 3.37 -1.47
N ASP A 90 6.86 3.32 -0.32
CA ASP A 90 7.24 2.05 0.34
C ASP A 90 6.00 1.26 0.80
N PHE A 91 5.00 1.96 1.36
CA PHE A 91 3.77 1.31 1.82
C PHE A 91 2.93 0.73 0.67
N VAL A 92 2.84 1.44 -0.46
CA VAL A 92 2.09 0.96 -1.64
C VAL A 92 2.77 -0.28 -2.23
N ASN A 93 4.10 -0.27 -2.35
CA ASN A 93 4.85 -1.38 -2.93
C ASN A 93 4.73 -2.67 -2.09
N VAL A 94 4.87 -2.55 -0.76
CA VAL A 94 4.70 -3.68 0.18
C VAL A 94 3.28 -4.25 0.12
N ARG A 95 2.26 -3.39 -0.01
CA ARG A 95 0.85 -3.83 -0.10
C ARG A 95 0.57 -4.60 -1.39
N ASP A 96 1.13 -4.15 -2.51
CA ASP A 96 0.92 -4.80 -3.81
C ASP A 96 1.63 -6.17 -3.84
N ASP A 97 2.85 -6.28 -3.34
CA ASP A 97 3.56 -7.55 -3.21
C ASP A 97 2.78 -8.58 -2.38
N GLN A 98 2.18 -8.14 -1.26
CA GLN A 98 1.33 -9.02 -0.44
C GLN A 98 0.07 -9.47 -1.18
N LYS A 99 -0.53 -8.62 -2.02
CA LYS A 99 -1.73 -8.96 -2.80
C LYS A 99 -1.39 -9.97 -3.90
N PHE A 100 -0.25 -9.82 -4.58
CA PHE A 100 0.20 -10.78 -5.58
C PHE A 100 0.53 -12.14 -4.94
N ALA A 101 1.25 -12.16 -3.82
CA ALA A 101 1.55 -13.40 -3.09
C ALA A 101 0.28 -14.16 -2.66
N LYS A 102 -0.70 -13.46 -2.08
CA LYS A 102 -1.98 -14.08 -1.66
C LYS A 102 -2.77 -14.66 -2.83
N ASN A 103 -2.80 -13.97 -3.97
CA ASN A 103 -3.50 -14.48 -5.16
C ASN A 103 -2.85 -15.76 -5.70
N THR A 104 -1.52 -15.84 -5.69
CA THR A 104 -0.79 -17.06 -6.07
C THR A 104 -1.07 -18.23 -5.14
N ASP A 105 -1.09 -17.99 -3.82
CA ASP A 105 -1.42 -19.03 -2.83
C ASP A 105 -2.85 -19.55 -2.99
N ILE A 106 -3.82 -18.65 -3.22
CA ILE A 106 -5.22 -19.03 -3.48
C ILE A 106 -5.32 -19.89 -4.74
N ALA A 107 -4.59 -19.55 -5.80
CA ALA A 107 -4.58 -20.34 -7.03
C ALA A 107 -3.98 -21.74 -6.80
N ASN A 108 -2.91 -21.85 -6.02
CA ASN A 108 -2.28 -23.11 -5.67
C ASN A 108 -3.19 -23.98 -4.78
N LEU A 109 -3.90 -23.38 -3.83
CA LEU A 109 -4.88 -24.08 -3.00
C LEU A 109 -6.06 -24.59 -3.82
N MET A 110 -6.61 -23.77 -4.72
CA MET A 110 -7.65 -24.17 -5.66
C MET A 110 -7.20 -25.35 -6.52
N ALA A 111 -5.99 -25.28 -7.12
CA ALA A 111 -5.45 -26.37 -7.92
C ALA A 111 -5.30 -27.68 -7.12
N THR A 112 -4.85 -27.58 -5.88
CA THR A 112 -4.72 -28.73 -4.96
C THR A 112 -6.08 -29.32 -4.61
N LEU A 113 -7.08 -28.47 -4.36
CA LEU A 113 -8.44 -28.89 -4.02
C LEU A 113 -9.12 -29.57 -5.22
N THR A 114 -8.97 -29.02 -6.42
CA THR A 114 -9.47 -29.63 -7.66
C THR A 114 -8.81 -30.99 -7.92
N LYS A 115 -7.48 -31.09 -7.75
CA LYS A 115 -6.76 -32.36 -7.89
C LYS A 115 -7.22 -33.40 -6.88
N THR A 116 -7.44 -32.99 -5.63
CA THR A 116 -7.93 -33.87 -4.56
C THR A 116 -9.35 -34.35 -4.84
N GLN A 117 -10.23 -33.45 -5.30
CA GLN A 117 -11.59 -33.79 -5.69
C GLN A 117 -11.61 -34.80 -6.85
N GLN A 118 -10.74 -34.62 -7.85
CA GLN A 118 -10.60 -35.55 -8.95
C GLN A 118 -10.10 -36.93 -8.48
N GLN A 119 -9.07 -36.97 -7.63
CA GLN A 119 -8.57 -38.21 -7.04
C GLN A 119 -9.64 -38.93 -6.20
N LEU A 120 -10.47 -38.18 -5.46
CA LEU A 120 -11.57 -38.75 -4.68
C LEU A 120 -12.63 -39.39 -5.59
N ALA A 121 -12.99 -38.71 -6.68
CA ALA A 121 -13.94 -39.22 -7.66
C ALA A 121 -13.42 -40.50 -8.35
N GLU A 122 -12.15 -40.51 -8.75
CA GLU A 122 -11.48 -41.68 -9.32
C GLU A 122 -11.42 -42.84 -8.33
N THR A 123 -11.09 -42.58 -7.06
CA THR A 123 -11.03 -43.60 -6.01
C THR A 123 -12.40 -44.21 -5.75
N ARG A 124 -13.44 -43.38 -5.65
CA ARG A 124 -14.82 -43.86 -5.48
C ARG A 124 -15.29 -44.72 -6.66
N ALA A 125 -14.89 -44.37 -7.89
CA ALA A 125 -15.18 -45.18 -9.07
C ALA A 125 -14.46 -46.54 -9.02
N ARG A 126 -13.20 -46.56 -8.59
CA ARG A 126 -12.44 -47.81 -8.40
C ARG A 126 -13.02 -48.69 -7.31
N GLU A 127 -13.43 -48.12 -6.18
CA GLU A 127 -14.09 -48.86 -5.10
C GLU A 127 -15.40 -49.48 -5.56
N LYS A 128 -16.24 -48.72 -6.27
CA LYS A 128 -17.50 -49.25 -6.80
C LYS A 128 -17.27 -50.44 -7.73
N LYS A 129 -16.26 -50.35 -8.60
CA LYS A 129 -15.86 -51.45 -9.48
C LYS A 129 -15.32 -52.66 -8.68
N ALA A 130 -14.49 -52.43 -7.67
CA ALA A 130 -13.99 -53.51 -6.84
C ALA A 130 -15.11 -54.22 -6.05
N VAL A 131 -16.14 -53.49 -5.61
CA VAL A 131 -17.32 -54.07 -4.96
C VAL A 131 -18.15 -54.90 -5.93
N THR A 132 -18.37 -54.44 -7.16
CA THR A 132 -19.08 -55.24 -8.17
C THR A 132 -18.31 -56.51 -8.51
N ASP A 133 -17.00 -56.42 -8.72
CA ASP A 133 -16.15 -57.57 -9.05
C ASP A 133 -16.14 -58.60 -7.90
N LYS A 134 -16.12 -58.13 -6.64
CA LYS A 134 -16.25 -59.00 -5.45
C LYS A 134 -17.60 -59.70 -5.39
N ASN A 135 -18.70 -58.99 -5.64
CA ASN A 135 -20.04 -59.60 -5.62
C ASN A 135 -20.19 -60.65 -6.73
N ASP A 136 -19.66 -60.39 -7.92
CA ASP A 136 -19.69 -61.35 -9.02
C ASP A 136 -18.85 -62.60 -8.71
N ALA A 137 -17.69 -62.43 -8.07
CA ALA A 137 -16.86 -63.55 -7.61
C ALA A 137 -17.58 -64.39 -6.55
N ILE A 138 -18.25 -63.76 -5.58
CA ILE A 138 -19.04 -64.46 -4.55
C ILE A 138 -20.18 -65.26 -5.20
N LYS A 139 -20.89 -64.66 -6.17
CA LYS A 139 -21.99 -65.34 -6.88
C LYS A 139 -21.50 -66.57 -7.64
N LYS A 140 -20.35 -66.47 -8.33
CA LYS A 140 -19.73 -67.61 -8.99
C LYS A 140 -19.34 -68.70 -8.01
N LEU A 141 -18.75 -68.33 -6.87
CA LEU A 141 -18.33 -69.27 -5.85
C LEU A 141 -19.52 -70.00 -5.22
N LEU A 142 -20.63 -69.31 -4.98
CA LEU A 142 -21.89 -69.91 -4.52
C LEU A 142 -22.48 -70.87 -5.55
N SER A 143 -22.45 -70.53 -6.84
CA SER A 143 -22.90 -71.42 -7.92
C SER A 143 -22.11 -72.72 -7.96
N VAL A 144 -20.78 -72.62 -7.87
CA VAL A 144 -19.90 -73.79 -7.86
C VAL A 144 -20.10 -74.64 -6.60
N GLN A 145 -20.31 -74.02 -5.43
CA GLN A 145 -20.65 -74.77 -4.21
C GLN A 145 -21.96 -75.53 -4.38
N HIS A 146 -22.98 -74.91 -4.99
CA HIS A 146 -24.26 -75.57 -5.22
C HIS A 146 -24.13 -76.77 -6.17
N GLU A 147 -23.42 -76.61 -7.29
CA GLU A 147 -23.14 -77.71 -8.22
C GLU A 147 -22.36 -78.85 -7.54
N LEU A 148 -21.43 -78.51 -6.63
CA LEU A 148 -20.67 -79.51 -5.88
C LEU A 148 -21.53 -80.25 -4.85
N ASP A 149 -22.44 -79.55 -4.17
CA ASP A 149 -23.38 -80.14 -3.22
C ASP A 149 -24.38 -81.06 -3.93
N GLU A 150 -24.89 -80.67 -5.11
CA GLU A 150 -25.77 -81.51 -5.94
C GLU A 150 -25.04 -82.77 -6.42
N ALA A 151 -23.83 -82.62 -6.98
CA ALA A 151 -23.02 -83.77 -7.40
C ALA A 151 -22.68 -84.70 -6.23
N ARG A 152 -22.46 -84.16 -5.03
CA ARG A 152 -22.21 -84.96 -3.82
C ARG A 152 -23.46 -85.70 -3.36
N ALA A 153 -24.61 -85.05 -3.39
CA ALA A 153 -25.89 -85.69 -3.08
C ALA A 153 -26.22 -86.82 -4.06
N ASP A 154 -25.95 -86.63 -5.36
CA ASP A 154 -26.10 -87.67 -6.39
C ASP A 154 -25.19 -88.87 -6.13
N ILE A 155 -23.92 -88.62 -5.77
CA ILE A 155 -22.97 -89.69 -5.39
C ILE A 155 -23.46 -90.45 -4.15
N ASP A 156 -23.96 -89.75 -3.13
CA ASP A 156 -24.48 -90.37 -1.91
C ASP A 156 -25.73 -91.22 -2.19
N MET A 157 -26.65 -90.73 -3.05
CA MET A 157 -27.80 -91.52 -3.52
C MET A 157 -27.38 -92.77 -4.30
N LEU A 158 -26.41 -92.66 -5.21
CA LEU A 158 -25.86 -93.79 -5.97
C LEU A 158 -25.16 -94.82 -5.07
N ASN A 159 -24.50 -94.36 -4.00
CA ASN A 159 -23.87 -95.26 -3.03
C ASN A 159 -24.90 -95.96 -2.15
N GLN A 160 -25.99 -95.28 -1.77
CA GLN A 160 -27.10 -95.92 -1.05
C GLN A 160 -27.85 -96.93 -1.92
N SER A 161 -28.08 -96.64 -3.20
CA SER A 161 -28.76 -97.57 -4.11
C SER A 161 -27.94 -98.81 -4.44
N LYS A 162 -26.61 -98.75 -4.35
CA LYS A 162 -25.70 -99.90 -4.48
C LYS A 162 -25.55 -100.74 -3.21
N ALA A 163 -25.98 -100.21 -2.06
CA ALA A 163 -25.92 -100.89 -0.76
C ALA A 163 -27.24 -101.59 -0.38
N SER A 164 -28.31 -101.36 -1.16
CA SER A 164 -29.56 -102.14 -1.16
C SER A 164 -29.51 -103.25 -2.20
#